data_AF-X1TB46-F1
#
_entry.id   AF-X1TB46-F1
#
_cell.length_a   1.000
_cell.length_b   1.000
_cell.length_c   1.000
_cell.angle_alpha   90.00
_cell.angle_beta   90.00
_cell.angle_gamma   90.00
#
_symmetry.space_group_name_H-M   'P 1'
#
loop_
_entity.id
_entity.type
_entity.pdbx_description
1 polymer ?
#
loop_
_entity_poly.entity_id
_entity_poly.type
_entity_poly.pdbx_seq_one_letter_code
_entity_poly.pdbx_strand_id
1 'polypeptide(L)'
;MSITRDIFGKLDDGRQVDIFTLINANGVKVRVMTLGATLVSLEVPDKDGNMADIVLGFDTPAEYPAKSPYFGCTTGRCANRIAKGKFTLDGTEYTLAVNNGENHLHGGIVGFDKVIWQAAQIDAPDGDAVEFTYLSVDGEEGYPGNLSCTVTYKLTDDNELSFNYKATTDKATVINLTNHTYYNLAGQGSGDIFAHEMMVNADSYTVTDDGSIPT
;
A
#
# COMPACT_ATOMS: atom_id res chain seq x y z
N MET A 1 -15.10 3.46 18.88
CA MET A 1 -13.91 3.57 18.02
C MET A 1 -12.89 4.51 18.65
N SER A 2 -11.59 4.27 18.44
CA SER A 2 -10.52 5.17 18.86
C SER A 2 -9.36 5.17 17.87
N ILE A 3 -8.74 6.33 17.66
CA ILE A 3 -7.49 6.48 16.90
C ILE A 3 -6.41 7.06 17.81
N THR A 4 -5.25 6.42 17.85
CA THR A 4 -4.04 6.98 18.49
C THR A 4 -2.93 7.16 17.46
N ARG A 5 -2.02 8.10 17.71
CA ARG A 5 -0.81 8.34 16.92
C ARG A 5 0.40 8.26 17.83
N ASP A 6 1.37 7.45 17.44
CA ASP A 6 2.63 7.25 18.15
C ASP A 6 3.82 7.30 17.18
N ILE A 7 5.03 7.45 17.72
CA ILE A 7 6.26 7.29 16.94
C ILE A 7 6.49 5.80 16.73
N PHE A 8 6.54 5.34 15.48
CA PHE A 8 6.85 3.94 15.19
C PHE A 8 8.35 3.67 15.28
N GLY A 9 9.14 4.63 14.78
CA GLY A 9 10.59 4.53 14.77
C GLY A 9 11.22 5.52 13.81
N LYS A 10 12.42 5.20 13.34
CA LYS A 10 13.18 6.00 12.39
C LYS A 10 13.72 5.12 11.26
N LEU A 11 13.89 5.71 10.09
CA LEU A 11 14.68 5.15 9.01
C LEU A 11 16.18 5.26 9.31
N ASP A 12 17.01 4.57 8.53
CA ASP A 12 18.47 4.59 8.67
C ASP A 12 19.07 6.00 8.51
N ASP A 13 18.40 6.87 7.74
CA ASP A 13 18.78 8.28 7.56
C ASP A 13 18.27 9.21 8.68
N GLY A 14 17.62 8.67 9.69
CA GLY A 14 17.14 9.39 10.87
C GLY A 14 15.76 10.03 10.72
N ARG A 15 15.11 9.97 9.55
CA ARG A 15 13.73 10.45 9.38
C ARG A 15 12.77 9.65 10.26
N GLN A 16 11.89 10.37 10.95
CA GLN A 16 10.88 9.78 11.83
C GLN A 16 9.71 9.21 11.03
N VAL A 17 9.21 8.05 11.44
CA VAL A 17 7.99 7.43 10.93
C VAL A 17 7.00 7.31 12.08
N ASP A 18 5.77 7.75 11.85
CA ASP A 18 4.68 7.66 12.82
C ASP A 18 3.77 6.48 12.45
N ILE A 19 3.01 6.00 13.43
CA ILE A 19 2.02 4.95 13.27
C ILE A 19 0.70 5.36 13.91
N PHE A 20 -0.38 5.08 13.20
CA PHE A 20 -1.74 5.26 13.65
C PHE A 20 -2.32 3.90 14.03
N THR A 21 -2.98 3.83 15.19
CA THR A 21 -3.70 2.63 15.63
C THR A 21 -5.18 2.93 15.70
N LEU A 22 -5.99 2.22 14.91
CA LEU A 22 -7.45 2.31 14.93
C LEU A 22 -8.01 1.07 15.64
N ILE A 23 -8.95 1.27 16.57
CA ILE A 23 -9.65 0.18 17.27
C ILE A 23 -11.16 0.43 17.20
N ASN A 24 -11.92 -0.55 16.72
CA ASN A 24 -13.38 -0.46 16.66
C ASN A 24 -14.07 -1.07 17.89
N ALA A 25 -15.40 -1.01 17.96
CA ALA A 25 -16.19 -1.50 19.09
C ALA A 25 -16.05 -3.02 19.33
N ASN A 26 -15.67 -3.80 18.31
CA ASN A 26 -15.48 -5.25 18.41
C ASN A 26 -14.03 -5.64 18.77
N GLY A 27 -13.14 -4.66 18.95
CA GLY A 27 -11.74 -4.90 19.27
C GLY A 27 -10.85 -5.21 18.07
N VAL A 28 -11.35 -5.14 16.82
CA VAL A 28 -10.50 -5.18 15.63
C VAL A 28 -9.52 -4.02 15.69
N LYS A 29 -8.23 -4.32 15.47
CA LYS A 29 -7.15 -3.34 15.55
C LYS A 29 -6.39 -3.26 14.24
N VAL A 30 -6.25 -2.04 13.73
CA VAL A 30 -5.54 -1.74 12.49
C VAL A 30 -4.40 -0.80 12.81
N ARG A 31 -3.18 -1.12 12.36
CA ARG A 31 -2.02 -0.23 12.49
C ARG A 31 -1.51 0.19 11.12
N VAL A 32 -1.42 1.50 10.88
CA VAL A 32 -0.98 2.05 9.59
C VAL A 32 0.12 3.09 9.82
N MET A 33 1.26 2.95 9.16
CA MET A 33 2.39 3.87 9.32
C MET A 33 2.49 4.90 8.19
N THR A 34 3.16 6.02 8.46
CA THR A 34 3.35 7.10 7.47
C THR A 34 4.29 6.73 6.33
N LEU A 35 5.23 5.81 6.53
CA LEU A 35 6.05 5.28 5.45
C LEU A 35 5.19 4.43 4.52
N GLY A 36 5.09 4.83 3.27
CA GLY A 36 4.31 4.14 2.24
C GLY A 36 2.80 4.09 2.48
N ALA A 37 2.28 4.84 3.45
CA ALA A 37 0.92 4.67 3.98
C ALA A 37 0.62 3.17 4.19
N THR A 38 1.52 2.49 4.89
CA THR A 38 1.62 1.02 4.94
C THR A 38 0.75 0.44 6.04
N LEU A 39 -0.09 -0.54 5.71
CA LEU A 39 -0.78 -1.38 6.68
C LEU A 39 0.24 -2.32 7.34
N VAL A 40 0.53 -2.06 8.62
CA VAL A 40 1.53 -2.78 9.42
C VAL A 40 0.93 -4.00 10.10
N SER A 41 -0.31 -3.88 10.60
CA SER A 41 -1.02 -5.00 11.25
C SER A 41 -2.53 -4.88 11.09
N LEU A 42 -3.21 -6.02 11.12
CA LEU A 42 -4.66 -6.16 11.14
C LEU A 42 -5.00 -7.33 12.07
N GLU A 43 -5.32 -7.00 13.32
CA GLU A 43 -5.73 -7.98 14.32
C GLU A 43 -7.25 -8.17 14.27
N VAL A 44 -7.69 -9.41 14.02
CA VAL A 44 -9.11 -9.80 13.93
C VAL A 44 -9.41 -11.02 14.79
N PRO A 45 -10.65 -11.19 15.29
CA PRO A 45 -11.03 -12.36 16.08
C PRO A 45 -11.32 -13.58 15.19
N ASP A 46 -10.94 -14.76 15.67
CA ASP A 46 -11.46 -16.03 15.15
C ASP A 46 -12.89 -16.32 15.67
N LYS A 47 -13.44 -17.48 15.31
CA LYS A 47 -14.78 -17.92 15.75
C LYS A 47 -14.94 -18.07 17.27
N ASP A 48 -13.84 -18.25 18.00
CA ASP A 48 -13.81 -18.43 19.45
C ASP A 48 -13.43 -17.10 20.17
N GLY A 49 -13.22 -16.01 19.43
CA GLY A 49 -12.86 -14.69 19.93
C GLY A 49 -11.36 -14.47 20.15
N ASN A 50 -10.50 -15.40 19.71
CA ASN A 50 -9.05 -15.21 19.82
C ASN A 50 -8.58 -14.24 18.73
N MET A 51 -7.85 -13.20 19.14
CA MET A 51 -7.29 -12.21 18.22
C MET A 51 -6.00 -12.71 17.60
N ALA A 52 -5.86 -12.56 16.29
CA ALA A 52 -4.60 -12.78 15.57
C ALA A 52 -4.35 -11.67 14.55
N ASP A 53 -3.09 -11.25 14.41
CA ASP A 53 -2.65 -10.39 13.31
C ASP A 53 -2.59 -11.23 12.03
N ILE A 54 -3.39 -10.88 11.03
CA ILE A 54 -3.55 -11.67 9.80
C ILE A 54 -2.79 -11.10 8.60
N VAL A 55 -1.97 -10.06 8.78
CA VAL A 55 -1.16 -9.48 7.71
C VAL A 55 0.33 -9.65 7.98
N LEU A 56 1.11 -9.78 6.90
CA LEU A 56 2.57 -9.87 7.00
C LEU A 56 3.19 -8.47 7.04
N GLY A 57 4.17 -8.29 7.92
CA GLY A 57 4.90 -7.04 8.06
C GLY A 57 6.19 -7.18 8.89
N PHE A 58 6.70 -6.04 9.33
CA PHE A 58 7.87 -5.95 10.22
C PHE A 58 7.56 -5.09 11.44
N ASP A 59 8.35 -5.31 12.50
CA ASP A 59 8.23 -4.61 13.77
C ASP A 59 8.83 -3.20 13.74
N THR A 60 9.66 -2.87 12.74
CA THR A 60 10.32 -1.56 12.65
C THR A 60 10.23 -0.96 11.24
N PRO A 61 10.15 0.38 11.10
CA PRO A 61 10.02 1.03 9.79
C PRO A 61 11.26 0.88 8.91
N ALA A 62 12.46 0.77 9.49
CA ALA A 62 13.72 0.63 8.76
C ALA A 62 13.81 -0.69 7.97
N GLU A 63 13.10 -1.73 8.41
CA GLU A 63 13.09 -3.02 7.72
C GLU A 63 12.31 -2.98 6.40
N TYR A 64 11.33 -2.07 6.26
CA TYR A 64 10.47 -2.05 5.08
C TYR A 64 11.25 -1.72 3.81
N PRO A 65 12.04 -0.62 3.72
CA PRO A 65 12.84 -0.36 2.52
C PRO A 65 13.92 -1.41 2.25
N ALA A 66 14.41 -2.09 3.30
CA ALA A 66 15.55 -3.01 3.20
C ALA A 66 15.16 -4.44 2.82
N LYS A 67 13.99 -4.92 3.28
CA LYS A 67 13.60 -6.33 3.23
C LYS A 67 12.24 -6.58 2.59
N SER A 68 11.39 -5.57 2.51
CA SER A 68 9.99 -5.76 2.12
C SER A 68 9.84 -6.05 0.62
N PRO A 69 9.16 -7.14 0.23
CA PRO A 69 8.63 -7.33 -1.11
C PRO A 69 7.28 -6.61 -1.25
N TYR A 70 7.23 -5.33 -0.84
CA TYR A 70 6.03 -4.49 -0.82
C TYR A 70 4.94 -4.87 0.21
N PHE A 71 5.29 -5.44 1.37
CA PHE A 71 4.33 -5.73 2.45
C PHE A 71 3.50 -4.50 2.83
N GLY A 72 2.19 -4.58 2.60
CA GLY A 72 1.17 -3.69 3.17
C GLY A 72 1.15 -2.26 2.63
N CYS A 73 2.10 -1.89 1.78
CA CYS A 73 2.30 -0.51 1.33
C CYS A 73 1.30 -0.09 0.25
N THR A 74 1.12 1.22 0.09
CA THR A 74 0.54 1.80 -1.12
C THR A 74 1.56 1.77 -2.25
N THR A 75 1.28 1.03 -3.32
CA THR A 75 2.16 1.01 -4.51
C THR A 75 1.72 2.07 -5.51
N GLY A 76 2.68 2.78 -6.10
CA GLY A 76 2.46 3.82 -7.09
C GLY A 76 3.78 4.47 -7.53
N ARG A 77 3.80 5.26 -8.61
CA ARG A 77 2.64 5.83 -9.33
C ARG A 77 1.83 4.82 -10.16
N CYS A 78 2.47 3.79 -10.71
CA CYS A 78 1.78 2.66 -11.34
C CYS A 78 2.17 1.34 -10.67
N ALA A 79 1.18 0.67 -10.10
CA ALA A 79 1.28 -0.69 -9.62
C ALA A 79 1.48 -1.68 -10.77
N ASN A 80 2.16 -2.79 -10.46
CA ASN A 80 2.56 -3.83 -11.39
C ASN A 80 3.54 -3.31 -12.46
N ARG A 81 3.61 -3.96 -13.63
CA ARG A 81 4.69 -3.80 -14.58
C ARG A 81 4.37 -2.86 -15.73
N ILE A 82 5.38 -2.13 -16.18
CA ILE A 82 5.41 -1.44 -17.47
C ILE A 82 6.55 -2.04 -18.28
N ALA A 83 6.20 -2.63 -19.43
CA ALA A 83 7.14 -3.34 -20.28
C ALA A 83 8.30 -2.43 -20.71
N LYS A 84 9.53 -2.92 -20.57
CA LYS A 84 10.77 -2.18 -20.93
C LYS A 84 10.96 -0.85 -20.20
N GLY A 85 10.16 -0.58 -19.17
CA GLY A 85 10.10 0.71 -18.49
C GLY A 85 9.73 1.86 -19.41
N LYS A 86 8.91 1.63 -20.43
CA LYS A 86 8.56 2.65 -21.42
C LYS A 86 7.07 2.70 -21.68
N PHE A 87 6.56 3.90 -21.87
CA PHE A 87 5.20 4.14 -22.37
C PHE A 87 5.16 5.42 -23.20
N THR A 88 4.15 5.52 -24.06
CA THR A 88 3.88 6.73 -24.84
C THR A 88 2.60 7.36 -24.35
N LEU A 89 2.62 8.67 -24.09
CA LEU A 89 1.45 9.46 -23.71
C LEU A 89 1.44 10.73 -24.53
N ASP A 90 0.32 11.03 -25.19
CA ASP A 90 0.14 12.18 -26.07
C ASP A 90 1.30 12.39 -27.08
N GLY A 91 1.79 11.27 -27.65
CA GLY A 91 2.87 11.26 -28.64
C GLY A 91 4.28 11.44 -28.07
N THR A 92 4.45 11.58 -26.76
CA THR A 92 5.75 11.66 -26.08
C THR A 92 6.10 10.31 -25.46
N GLU A 93 7.30 9.79 -25.74
CA GLU A 93 7.84 8.59 -25.07
C GLU A 93 8.45 8.98 -23.72
N TYR A 94 8.04 8.28 -22.66
CA TYR A 94 8.60 8.38 -21.32
C TYR A 94 9.40 7.13 -21.01
N THR A 95 10.56 7.31 -20.37
CA THR A 95 11.42 6.23 -19.89
C THR A 95 11.45 6.27 -18.37
N LEU A 96 11.11 5.14 -17.76
CA LEU A 96 11.07 4.90 -16.33
C LEU A 96 12.25 4.04 -15.90
N ALA A 97 12.50 3.95 -14.59
CA ALA A 97 13.50 3.04 -14.06
C ALA A 97 13.18 1.58 -14.40
N VAL A 98 14.14 0.83 -14.90
CA VAL A 98 14.02 -0.62 -15.08
C VAL A 98 14.53 -1.30 -13.81
N ASN A 99 13.61 -1.58 -12.89
CA ASN A 99 13.89 -2.11 -11.54
C ASN A 99 13.47 -3.58 -11.38
N ASN A 100 12.93 -4.22 -12.42
CA ASN A 100 12.54 -5.62 -12.40
C ASN A 100 12.88 -6.32 -13.71
N GLY A 101 14.09 -6.89 -13.80
CA GLY A 101 14.58 -7.51 -15.04
C GLY A 101 14.71 -6.46 -16.14
N GLU A 102 13.99 -6.65 -17.25
CA GLU A 102 13.90 -5.66 -18.32
C GLU A 102 12.75 -4.65 -18.13
N ASN A 103 11.94 -4.79 -17.07
CA ASN A 103 10.70 -4.05 -16.89
C ASN A 103 10.77 -3.05 -15.73
N HIS A 104 9.84 -2.11 -15.74
CA HIS A 104 9.54 -1.25 -14.60
C HIS A 104 8.46 -1.90 -13.74
N LEU A 105 8.54 -1.77 -12.41
CA LEU A 105 7.66 -2.41 -11.45
C LEU A 105 7.32 -1.48 -10.29
N HIS A 106 6.04 -1.41 -9.94
CA HIS A 106 5.50 -0.76 -8.73
C HIS A 106 5.96 0.69 -8.52
N GLY A 107 6.11 1.44 -9.61
CA GLY A 107 6.43 2.86 -9.58
C GLY A 107 7.92 3.19 -9.46
N GLY A 108 8.81 2.21 -9.42
CA GLY A 108 10.25 2.42 -9.64
C GLY A 108 11.15 2.13 -8.44
N ILE A 109 12.30 2.81 -8.39
CA ILE A 109 13.34 2.57 -7.38
C ILE A 109 12.85 3.04 -6.00
N VAL A 110 12.40 4.29 -5.93
CA VAL A 110 11.78 4.93 -4.77
C VAL A 110 10.32 5.22 -5.10
N GLY A 111 9.54 4.13 -5.26
CA GLY A 111 8.09 4.22 -5.41
C GLY A 111 7.38 4.72 -4.15
N PHE A 112 6.06 4.81 -4.23
CA PHE A 112 5.21 5.32 -3.15
C PHE A 112 5.34 4.53 -1.85
N ASP A 113 5.82 3.29 -1.92
CA ASP A 113 6.09 2.41 -0.79
C ASP A 113 7.25 2.88 0.11
N LYS A 114 8.18 3.70 -0.42
CA LYS A 114 9.43 4.09 0.28
C LYS A 114 9.45 5.56 0.72
N VAL A 115 8.39 6.31 0.47
CA VAL A 115 8.29 7.72 0.85
C VAL A 115 7.46 7.90 2.11
N ILE A 116 7.74 8.94 2.88
CA ILE A 116 6.95 9.29 4.06
C ILE A 116 5.80 10.19 3.63
N TRP A 117 4.58 9.71 3.85
CA TRP A 117 3.34 10.43 3.58
C TRP A 117 3.04 11.39 4.74
N GLN A 118 2.44 12.53 4.43
CA GLN A 118 1.79 13.34 5.46
C GLN A 118 0.52 12.63 5.93
N ALA A 119 0.17 12.73 7.20
CA ALA A 119 -0.98 12.02 7.74
C ALA A 119 -1.75 12.84 8.77
N ALA A 120 -3.08 12.71 8.73
CA ALA A 120 -4.00 13.32 9.67
C ALA A 120 -5.17 12.38 9.97
N GLN A 121 -5.64 12.40 11.22
CA GLN A 121 -6.95 11.87 11.55
C GLN A 121 -8.00 12.81 10.94
N ILE A 122 -9.06 12.23 10.37
CA ILE A 122 -10.20 12.94 9.82
C ILE A 122 -11.50 12.30 10.31
N ASP A 123 -12.54 13.13 10.40
CA ASP A 123 -13.91 12.64 10.63
C ASP A 123 -14.46 12.06 9.33
N ALA A 124 -15.14 10.91 9.39
CA ALA A 124 -15.81 10.30 8.24
C ALA A 124 -17.25 9.87 8.60
N PRO A 125 -18.13 9.67 7.60
CA PRO A 125 -19.40 8.99 7.84
C PRO A 125 -19.16 7.60 8.42
N ASP A 126 -19.84 7.31 9.53
CA ASP A 126 -19.83 6.03 10.25
C ASP A 126 -18.47 5.64 10.88
N GLY A 127 -17.59 6.60 11.17
CA GLY A 127 -16.37 6.37 11.95
C GLY A 127 -15.28 7.43 11.79
N ASP A 128 -14.18 7.24 12.52
CA ASP A 128 -12.95 8.00 12.36
C ASP A 128 -12.06 7.35 11.28
N ALA A 129 -11.31 8.15 10.54
CA ALA A 129 -10.40 7.67 9.50
C ALA A 129 -9.02 8.34 9.59
N VAL A 130 -8.03 7.75 8.94
CA VAL A 130 -6.71 8.36 8.76
C VAL A 130 -6.48 8.63 7.29
N GLU A 131 -6.24 9.89 6.96
CA GLU A 131 -5.89 10.34 5.63
C GLU A 131 -4.39 10.49 5.50
N PHE A 132 -3.82 9.86 4.47
CA PHE A 132 -2.43 9.99 4.08
C PHE A 132 -2.34 10.77 2.76
N THR A 133 -1.48 11.78 2.68
CA THR A 133 -1.27 12.55 1.46
C THR A 133 0.20 12.59 1.03
N TYR A 134 0.42 12.54 -0.27
CA TYR A 134 1.75 12.63 -0.88
C TYR A 134 1.69 13.40 -2.20
N LEU A 135 2.63 14.32 -2.40
CA LEU A 135 2.83 15.01 -3.65
C LEU A 135 3.99 14.35 -4.40
N SER A 136 3.67 13.59 -5.43
CA SER A 136 4.64 13.05 -6.37
C SER A 136 4.93 14.11 -7.43
N VAL A 137 6.12 14.71 -7.40
CA VAL A 137 6.45 15.86 -8.26
C VAL A 137 6.61 15.44 -9.73
N ASP A 138 6.49 16.41 -10.64
CA ASP A 138 6.77 16.21 -12.06
C ASP A 138 8.17 15.62 -12.28
N GLY A 139 8.25 14.52 -13.03
CA GLY A 139 9.48 13.78 -13.29
C GLY A 139 9.88 12.76 -12.23
N GLU A 140 9.15 12.65 -11.10
CA GLU A 140 9.43 11.63 -10.09
C GLU A 140 9.35 10.22 -10.70
N GLU A 141 10.42 9.44 -10.55
CA GLU A 141 10.61 8.11 -11.16
C GLU A 141 10.41 8.08 -12.70
N GLY A 142 10.44 9.25 -13.36
CA GLY A 142 10.26 9.42 -14.80
C GLY A 142 8.82 9.71 -15.24
N TYR A 143 7.86 9.83 -14.32
CA TYR A 143 6.47 10.11 -14.64
C TYR A 143 6.19 11.62 -14.84
N PRO A 144 5.39 12.02 -15.85
CA PRO A 144 5.03 13.42 -16.04
C PRO A 144 3.95 13.89 -15.06
N GLY A 145 3.97 15.17 -14.71
CA GLY A 145 2.95 15.86 -13.92
C GLY A 145 3.15 15.74 -12.41
N ASN A 146 2.87 16.84 -11.72
CA ASN A 146 2.70 16.83 -10.27
C ASN A 146 1.41 16.09 -9.96
N LEU A 147 1.50 15.01 -9.20
CA LEU A 147 0.37 14.20 -8.80
C LEU A 147 0.18 14.30 -7.29
N SER A 148 -0.89 14.97 -6.87
CA SER A 148 -1.36 14.94 -5.48
C SER A 148 -2.17 13.67 -5.26
N CYS A 149 -1.69 12.80 -4.36
CA CYS A 149 -2.32 11.54 -4.01
C CYS A 149 -2.80 11.55 -2.57
N THR A 150 -3.94 10.93 -2.34
CA THR A 150 -4.54 10.70 -1.03
C THR A 150 -4.94 9.24 -0.89
N VAL A 151 -4.61 8.62 0.24
CA VAL A 151 -5.14 7.33 0.67
C VAL A 151 -5.82 7.49 2.01
N THR A 152 -7.09 7.12 2.11
CA THR A 152 -7.84 7.15 3.37
C THR A 152 -8.10 5.75 3.87
N TYR A 153 -7.62 5.45 5.07
CA TYR A 153 -7.91 4.22 5.80
C TYR A 153 -9.09 4.47 6.75
N LYS A 154 -10.16 3.69 6.62
CA LYS A 154 -11.32 3.75 7.52
C LYS A 154 -11.66 2.36 8.04
N LEU A 155 -11.80 2.25 9.35
CA LEU A 155 -12.29 1.06 10.03
C LEU A 155 -13.70 1.35 10.58
N THR A 156 -14.69 0.52 10.32
CA THR A 156 -16.05 0.66 10.88
C THR A 156 -16.29 -0.27 12.07
N ASP A 157 -17.36 -0.04 12.83
CA ASP A 157 -17.79 -0.95 13.90
C ASP A 157 -18.40 -2.26 13.36
N ASP A 158 -18.62 -2.39 12.05
CA ASP A 158 -19.02 -3.64 11.38
C ASP A 158 -17.81 -4.48 10.92
N ASN A 159 -16.61 -4.18 11.44
CA ASN A 159 -15.32 -4.81 11.05
C ASN A 159 -14.94 -4.62 9.58
N GLU A 160 -15.42 -3.55 8.93
CA GLU A 160 -15.00 -3.21 7.57
C GLU A 160 -13.76 -2.30 7.60
N LEU A 161 -12.66 -2.77 7.00
CA LEU A 161 -11.50 -1.94 6.70
C LEU A 161 -11.55 -1.54 5.21
N SER A 162 -11.67 -0.25 4.95
CA SER A 162 -11.70 0.31 3.59
C SER A 162 -10.50 1.22 3.32
N PHE A 163 -10.10 1.26 2.05
CA PHE A 163 -8.97 2.00 1.51
C PHE A 163 -9.49 2.82 0.33
N ASN A 164 -9.51 4.14 0.47
CA ASN A 164 -10.01 5.01 -0.59
C ASN A 164 -8.85 5.80 -1.20
N TYR A 165 -8.70 5.70 -2.52
CA TYR A 165 -7.67 6.41 -3.28
C TYR A 165 -8.27 7.60 -4.01
N LYS A 166 -7.61 8.75 -3.90
CA LYS A 166 -7.92 9.93 -4.69
C LYS A 166 -6.63 10.51 -5.24
N ALA A 167 -6.63 10.92 -6.50
CA ALA A 167 -5.50 11.61 -7.08
C ALA A 167 -5.92 12.71 -8.05
N THR A 168 -5.13 13.78 -8.12
CA THR A 168 -5.30 14.88 -9.07
C THR A 168 -3.93 15.28 -9.62
N THR A 169 -3.87 15.58 -10.90
CA THR A 169 -2.62 15.93 -11.61
C THR A 169 -2.75 17.26 -12.35
N ASP A 170 -1.63 17.95 -12.53
CA ASP A 170 -1.54 19.17 -13.35
C ASP A 170 -1.16 18.93 -14.81
N LYS A 171 -0.75 17.69 -15.15
CA LYS A 171 -0.46 17.23 -16.52
C LYS A 171 -0.97 15.80 -16.71
N ALA A 172 -1.27 15.42 -17.95
CA ALA A 172 -1.63 14.04 -18.27
C ALA A 172 -0.53 13.09 -17.76
N THR A 173 -0.95 12.02 -17.08
CA THR A 173 -0.05 11.01 -16.51
C THR A 173 -0.75 9.66 -16.41
N VAL A 174 0.03 8.59 -16.28
CA VAL A 174 -0.50 7.26 -15.97
C VAL A 174 -0.53 7.08 -14.46
N ILE A 175 -1.58 6.44 -13.96
CA ILE A 175 -1.76 6.14 -12.54
C ILE A 175 -2.45 4.80 -12.36
N ASN A 176 -1.95 4.00 -11.44
CA ASN A 176 -2.58 2.76 -10.99
C ASN A 176 -2.15 2.53 -9.54
N LEU A 177 -3.03 2.77 -8.58
CA LEU A 177 -2.72 2.64 -7.14
C LEU A 177 -3.37 1.39 -6.58
N THR A 178 -2.68 0.72 -5.67
CA THR A 178 -3.24 -0.38 -4.88
C THR A 178 -2.53 -0.50 -3.54
N ASN A 179 -3.07 -1.32 -2.65
CA ASN A 179 -2.42 -1.74 -1.42
C ASN A 179 -1.87 -3.17 -1.60
N HIS A 180 -0.62 -3.39 -1.22
CA HIS A 180 0.08 -4.66 -1.45
C HIS A 180 0.16 -5.53 -0.17
N THR A 181 -0.93 -5.58 0.61
CA THR A 181 -1.01 -6.43 1.80
C THR A 181 -0.96 -7.91 1.45
N TYR A 182 -0.16 -8.65 2.21
CA TYR A 182 -0.13 -10.11 2.18
C TYR A 182 -0.88 -10.62 3.40
N TYR A 183 -1.85 -11.51 3.17
CA TYR A 183 -2.71 -12.03 4.21
C TYR A 183 -2.36 -13.48 4.54
N ASN A 184 -2.41 -13.81 5.83
CA ASN A 184 -2.57 -15.16 6.31
C ASN A 184 -3.65 -15.18 7.40
N LEU A 185 -4.85 -15.62 7.03
CA LEU A 185 -6.01 -15.74 7.94
C LEU A 185 -5.79 -16.67 9.15
N ALA A 186 -4.79 -17.55 9.13
CA ALA A 186 -4.41 -18.37 10.30
C ALA A 186 -3.47 -17.61 11.27
N GLY A 187 -3.10 -16.37 10.93
CA GLY A 187 -2.20 -15.51 11.68
C GLY A 187 -0.81 -15.39 11.03
N GLN A 188 -0.18 -14.23 11.17
CA GLN A 188 1.19 -13.99 10.77
C GLN A 188 2.14 -14.99 11.46
N GLY A 189 3.04 -15.61 10.69
CA GLY A 189 3.98 -16.60 11.20
C GLY A 189 3.41 -18.00 11.42
N SER A 190 2.17 -18.26 11.02
CA SER A 190 1.51 -19.57 11.15
C SER A 190 1.92 -20.61 10.07
N GLY A 191 2.74 -20.23 9.09
CA GLY A 191 3.21 -21.11 8.03
C GLY A 191 2.66 -20.71 6.66
N ASP A 192 2.34 -21.73 5.84
CA ASP A 192 1.81 -21.53 4.49
C ASP A 192 0.32 -21.16 4.47
N ILE A 193 -0.20 -20.92 3.27
CA ILE A 193 -1.61 -20.55 3.01
C ILE A 193 -2.36 -21.65 2.24
N PHE A 194 -1.83 -22.88 2.19
CA PHE A 194 -2.40 -23.94 1.34
C PHE A 194 -3.76 -24.46 1.84
N ALA A 195 -4.10 -24.18 3.10
CA ALA A 195 -5.40 -24.50 3.68
C ALA A 195 -6.45 -23.40 3.45
N HIS A 196 -6.09 -22.26 2.86
CA HIS A 196 -7.04 -21.17 2.59
C HIS A 196 -7.93 -21.53 1.42
N GLU A 197 -9.23 -21.30 1.59
CA GLU A 197 -10.19 -21.39 0.50
C GLU A 197 -10.29 -20.02 -0.18
N MET A 198 -10.09 -19.99 -1.50
CA MET A 198 -10.10 -18.78 -2.31
C MET A 198 -11.18 -18.88 -3.40
N MET A 199 -11.97 -17.82 -3.54
CA MET A 199 -12.88 -17.63 -4.67
C MET A 199 -12.56 -16.29 -5.34
N VAL A 200 -12.27 -16.33 -6.65
CA VAL A 200 -12.17 -15.12 -7.49
C VAL A 200 -13.33 -15.15 -8.46
N ASN A 201 -14.23 -14.17 -8.36
CA ASN A 201 -15.37 -14.06 -9.25
C ASN A 201 -14.97 -13.40 -10.59
N ALA A 202 -14.24 -14.13 -11.43
CA ALA A 202 -13.78 -13.67 -12.73
C ALA A 202 -13.83 -14.78 -13.79
N ASP A 203 -14.36 -14.45 -14.97
CA ASP A 203 -14.44 -15.38 -16.10
C ASP A 203 -13.12 -15.50 -16.90
N SER A 204 -12.13 -14.66 -16.62
CA SER A 204 -10.88 -14.57 -17.38
C SER A 204 -9.72 -14.12 -16.51
N TYR A 205 -8.50 -14.45 -16.94
CA TYR A 205 -7.25 -14.03 -16.32
C TYR A 205 -6.26 -13.55 -17.38
N THR A 206 -5.27 -12.77 -16.94
CA THR A 206 -4.24 -12.23 -17.84
C THR A 206 -3.07 -13.20 -17.93
N VAL A 207 -2.91 -13.85 -19.08
CA VAL A 207 -1.72 -14.66 -19.39
C VAL A 207 -0.52 -13.74 -19.55
N THR A 208 0.64 -14.16 -19.04
CA THR A 208 1.87 -13.38 -19.11
C THR A 208 3.02 -14.17 -19.74
N ASP A 209 4.00 -13.44 -20.28
CA ASP A 209 5.29 -13.99 -20.69
C ASP A 209 6.22 -14.25 -19.48
N ASP A 210 7.44 -14.71 -19.76
CA ASP A 210 8.47 -14.99 -18.75
C ASP A 210 8.93 -13.74 -17.97
N GLY A 211 8.66 -12.54 -18.50
CA GLY A 211 8.88 -11.26 -17.82
C GLY A 211 7.68 -10.80 -16.98
N SER A 212 6.63 -11.63 -16.88
CA SER A 212 5.34 -11.30 -16.28
C SER A 212 4.64 -10.10 -16.94
N ILE A 213 4.82 -9.92 -18.24
CA ILE A 213 4.12 -8.93 -19.06
C ILE A 213 2.93 -9.60 -19.76
N PRO A 214 1.74 -8.98 -19.78
CA PRO A 214 0.57 -9.49 -20.51
C PRO A 214 0.86 -9.76 -22.00
N THR A 215 0.36 -10.89 -22.53
CA THR A 215 0.52 -11.33 -23.94
C THR A 215 -0.75 -11.21 -24.76
#